data_AF-A0A7V6ZPU2-F1
#
_entry.id   AF-A0A7V6ZPU2-F1
#
_cell.length_a   1.000
_cell.length_b   1.000
_cell.length_c   1.000
_cell.angle_alpha   90.00
_cell.angle_beta   90.00
_cell.angle_gamma   90.00
#
_symmetry.space_group_name_H-M   'P 1'
#
loop_
_entity.id
_entity.type
_entity.pdbx_description
1 polymer ?
#
loop_
_entity_poly.entity_id
_entity_poly.type
_entity_poly.pdbx_seq_one_letter_code
_entity_poly.pdbx_strand_id
1 'polypeptide(L)'
;AQIHDFIMSLEDGYDTLTGERGVRLSGGQQQRISIARLFLKNPKIVILDEATSSLDNITENMVQEAFSELAKGKTTIMIAHRLSTIKNADEIIVVGKEGILERGTHEELLAKNGYYARMYQASLVLN
;
A
#
# COMPACT_ATOMS: atom_id res chain seq x y z
N ALA A 1 0.31 -3.56 11.44
CA ALA A 1 1.77 -3.37 11.27
C ALA A 1 2.61 -4.59 11.64
N GLN A 2 2.17 -5.45 12.60
CA GLN A 2 2.79 -6.75 12.89
C GLN A 2 4.34 -6.71 12.96
N ILE A 3 4.87 -5.73 13.69
CA ILE A 3 6.31 -5.44 13.78
C ILE A 3 6.82 -5.51 15.22
N HIS A 4 5.91 -5.67 16.20
CA HIS A 4 6.24 -5.70 17.62
C HIS A 4 7.24 -6.82 17.95
N ASP A 5 6.95 -8.06 17.55
CA ASP A 5 7.80 -9.21 17.86
C ASP A 5 9.20 -9.07 17.25
N PHE A 6 9.28 -8.50 16.04
CA PHE A 6 10.56 -8.15 15.44
C PHE A 6 11.30 -7.09 16.27
N ILE A 7 10.64 -6.00 16.66
CA ILE A 7 11.26 -4.94 17.48
C ILE A 7 11.77 -5.54 18.79
N MET A 8 10.96 -6.35 19.46
CA MET A 8 11.32 -7.01 20.73
C MET A 8 12.41 -8.08 20.57
N SER A 9 12.66 -8.58 19.36
CA SER A 9 13.78 -9.49 19.08
C SER A 9 15.13 -8.78 18.95
N LEU A 10 15.15 -7.45 18.83
CA LEU A 10 16.37 -6.65 18.79
C LEU A 10 16.94 -6.49 20.20
N GLU A 11 18.26 -6.34 20.30
CA GLU A 11 19.00 -6.23 21.57
C GLU A 11 18.41 -5.17 22.52
N ASP A 12 18.11 -3.99 21.98
CA ASP A 12 17.57 -2.85 22.75
C ASP A 12 16.04 -2.67 22.56
N GLY A 13 15.35 -3.65 21.97
CA GLY A 13 13.91 -3.55 21.73
C GLY A 13 13.52 -2.29 20.94
N TYR A 14 12.58 -1.52 21.47
CA TYR A 14 12.12 -0.24 20.89
C TYR A 14 13.20 0.87 20.91
N ASP A 15 14.21 0.76 21.76
CA ASP A 15 15.30 1.73 21.87
C ASP A 15 16.43 1.46 20.86
N THR A 16 16.30 0.38 20.07
CA THR A 16 17.30 0.01 19.06
C THR A 16 17.53 1.12 18.04
N LEU A 17 18.78 1.57 17.93
CA LEU A 17 19.19 2.55 16.93
C LEU A 17 19.17 1.95 15.52
N THR A 18 18.31 2.51 14.66
CA THR A 18 18.10 2.02 13.28
C THR A 18 19.12 2.55 12.26
N GLY A 19 20.03 3.43 12.69
CA GLY A 19 21.00 4.13 11.84
C GLY A 19 20.38 5.24 11.00
N GLU A 20 21.20 5.97 10.25
CA GLU A 20 20.68 7.03 9.36
C GLU A 20 19.69 6.45 8.35
N ARG A 21 18.52 7.09 8.24
CA ARG A 21 17.43 6.67 7.35
C ARG A 21 17.01 5.20 7.52
N GLY A 22 17.24 4.60 8.68
CA GLY A 22 16.86 3.22 8.95
C GLY A 22 17.69 2.17 8.20
N VAL A 23 18.93 2.49 7.79
CA VAL A 23 19.80 1.62 6.98
C VAL A 23 20.01 0.21 7.57
N ARG A 24 19.80 0.03 8.88
CA ARG A 24 19.92 -1.27 9.55
C ARG A 24 18.67 -2.16 9.42
N LEU A 25 17.61 -1.66 8.80
CA LEU A 25 16.35 -2.34 8.61
C LEU A 25 16.16 -2.72 7.15
N SER A 26 15.59 -3.90 6.91
CA SER A 26 15.13 -4.27 5.57
C SER A 26 14.01 -3.33 5.10
N GLY A 27 13.80 -3.23 3.78
CA GLY A 27 12.73 -2.39 3.21
C GLY A 27 11.36 -2.71 3.80
N GLY A 28 11.04 -4.01 3.94
CA GLY A 28 9.79 -4.43 4.58
C GLY A 28 9.66 -4.07 6.06
N GLN A 29 10.76 -4.10 6.82
CA GLN A 29 10.77 -3.63 8.21
C GLN A 29 10.53 -2.12 8.28
N GLN A 30 11.21 -1.32 7.46
CA GLN A 30 11.00 0.14 7.39
C GLN A 30 9.56 0.48 7.02
N GLN A 31 8.96 -0.25 6.09
CA GLN A 31 7.56 -0.09 5.69
C GLN A 31 6.61 -0.41 6.85
N ARG A 32 6.78 -1.56 7.52
CA ARG A 32 5.92 -1.94 8.66
C ARG A 32 6.03 -0.95 9.82
N ILE A 33 7.22 -0.40 10.10
CA ILE A 33 7.39 0.70 11.07
C ILE A 33 6.64 1.96 10.61
N SER A 34 6.73 2.32 9.34
CA SER A 34 6.01 3.49 8.80
C SER A 34 4.49 3.33 8.92
N ILE A 35 3.97 2.11 8.66
CA ILE A 35 2.56 1.77 8.90
C ILE A 35 2.21 1.91 10.38
N ALA A 36 3.03 1.37 11.29
CA ALA A 36 2.80 1.52 12.74
C ALA A 36 2.72 3.00 13.15
N ARG A 37 3.59 3.85 12.60
CA ARG A 37 3.57 5.30 12.83
C ARG A 37 2.28 5.96 12.33
N LEU A 38 1.73 5.53 11.19
CA LEU A 38 0.44 6.02 10.68
C LEU A 38 -0.71 5.67 11.62
N PHE A 39 -0.75 4.45 12.16
CA PHE A 39 -1.74 4.04 13.17
C PHE A 39 -1.65 4.92 14.42
N LEU A 40 -0.45 5.13 14.96
CA LEU A 40 -0.24 5.97 16.14
C LEU A 40 -0.63 7.44 15.91
N LYS A 41 -0.30 7.98 14.73
CA LYS A 41 -0.63 9.37 14.39
C LYS A 41 -2.13 9.57 14.13
N ASN A 42 -2.83 8.53 13.69
CA ASN A 42 -4.25 8.53 13.34
C ASN A 42 -4.70 9.76 12.51
N PRO A 43 -4.03 10.07 11.38
CA PRO A 43 -4.35 11.27 10.59
C PRO A 43 -5.72 11.13 9.92
N LYS A 44 -6.39 12.25 9.62
CA LYS A 44 -7.68 12.24 8.89
C LYS A 44 -7.54 11.94 7.39
N ILE A 45 -6.38 12.31 6.83
CA ILE A 45 -6.02 12.09 5.43
C ILE A 45 -4.74 11.26 5.39
N VAL A 46 -4.76 10.17 4.62
CA VAL A 46 -3.64 9.26 4.40
C VAL A 46 -3.30 9.26 2.92
N ILE A 47 -2.02 9.43 2.60
CA ILE A 47 -1.50 9.23 1.25
C ILE A 47 -0.51 8.06 1.32
N LEU A 48 -0.75 7.03 0.52
CA LEU A 48 0.06 5.81 0.46
C LEU A 48 0.68 5.70 -0.93
N ASP A 49 2.00 5.56 -0.96
CA ASP A 49 2.74 5.24 -2.17
C ASP A 49 3.18 3.78 -2.08
N GLU A 50 2.58 2.91 -2.90
CA GLU A 50 2.73 1.47 -2.76
C GLU A 50 4.07 0.97 -3.31
N ALA A 51 5.15 1.12 -2.55
CA ALA A 51 6.44 0.49 -2.82
C ALA A 51 6.49 -0.98 -2.31
N THR A 52 5.53 -1.83 -2.72
CA THR A 52 5.46 -3.25 -2.30
C THR A 52 6.39 -4.17 -3.09
N SER A 53 7.27 -3.63 -3.94
CA SER A 53 8.20 -4.43 -4.79
C SER A 53 9.24 -5.23 -4.00
N SER A 54 9.37 -5.02 -2.69
CA SER A 54 10.38 -5.67 -1.82
C SER A 54 9.79 -6.63 -0.78
N LEU A 55 8.49 -6.95 -0.85
CA LEU A 55 7.81 -7.84 0.09
C LEU A 55 7.51 -9.21 -0.53
N ASP A 56 7.62 -10.27 0.27
CA ASP A 56 7.05 -11.57 -0.04
C ASP A 56 5.51 -11.57 0.07
N ASN A 57 4.84 -12.50 -0.61
CA ASN A 57 3.37 -12.57 -0.72
C ASN A 57 2.65 -12.64 0.65
N ILE A 58 3.26 -13.27 1.66
CA ILE A 58 2.65 -13.38 3.00
C ILE A 58 2.70 -12.02 3.69
N THR A 59 3.87 -11.38 3.71
CA THR A 59 4.05 -10.04 4.28
C THR A 59 3.16 -9.01 3.56
N GLU A 60 2.94 -9.17 2.27
CA GLU A 60 2.10 -8.28 1.48
C GLU A 60 0.63 -8.31 1.90
N ASN A 61 0.03 -9.50 2.05
CA ASN A 61 -1.36 -9.63 2.52
C ASN A 61 -1.55 -8.94 3.88
N MET A 62 -0.58 -9.12 4.79
CA MET A 62 -0.61 -8.49 6.12
C MET A 62 -0.52 -6.96 6.05
N VAL A 63 0.22 -6.43 5.08
CA VAL A 63 0.31 -4.98 4.81
C VAL A 63 -0.99 -4.45 4.21
N GLN A 64 -1.62 -5.19 3.30
CA GLN A 64 -2.91 -4.85 2.72
C GLN A 64 -4.03 -4.79 3.78
N GLU A 65 -4.11 -5.79 4.66
CA GLU A 65 -5.03 -5.77 5.80
C GLU A 65 -4.79 -4.54 6.69
N ALA A 66 -3.53 -4.22 6.98
CA ALA A 66 -3.19 -3.05 7.76
C ALA A 66 -3.61 -1.74 7.08
N PHE A 67 -3.50 -1.64 5.75
CA PHE A 67 -3.98 -0.47 5.02
C PHE A 67 -5.51 -0.39 4.97
N SER A 68 -6.20 -1.52 4.82
CA SER A 68 -7.67 -1.57 4.87
C SER A 68 -8.18 -1.10 6.23
N GLU A 69 -7.61 -1.60 7.33
CA GLU A 69 -7.94 -1.12 8.68
C GLU A 69 -7.56 0.35 8.88
N LEU A 70 -6.42 0.78 8.35
CA LEU A 70 -6.01 2.18 8.42
C LEU A 70 -7.01 3.08 7.72
N ALA A 71 -7.53 2.70 6.56
CA ALA A 71 -8.42 3.49 5.72
C ALA A 71 -9.81 3.72 6.32
N LYS A 72 -10.26 2.86 7.25
CA LYS A 72 -11.60 2.99 7.87
C LYS A 72 -11.78 4.36 8.52
N GLY A 73 -12.83 5.06 8.10
CA GLY A 73 -13.20 6.38 8.63
C GLY A 73 -12.23 7.51 8.26
N LYS A 74 -11.37 7.31 7.25
CA LYS A 74 -10.37 8.30 6.80
C LYS A 74 -10.41 8.47 5.29
N THR A 75 -10.05 9.66 4.83
CA THR A 75 -9.76 9.87 3.41
C THR A 75 -8.42 9.25 3.09
N THR A 76 -8.40 8.25 2.20
CA THR A 76 -7.17 7.54 1.81
C THR A 76 -6.97 7.67 0.32
N ILE A 77 -5.81 8.18 -0.07
CA ILE A 77 -5.35 8.26 -1.46
C ILE A 77 -4.22 7.25 -1.59
N MET A 78 -4.38 6.27 -2.47
CA MET A 78 -3.38 5.23 -2.69
C MET A 78 -2.90 5.28 -4.14
N ILE A 79 -1.57 5.34 -4.29
CA ILE A 79 -0.88 5.13 -5.57
C ILE A 79 -0.53 3.66 -5.62
N ALA A 80 -1.17 2.92 -6.51
CA ALA A 80 -1.04 1.47 -6.56
C ALA A 80 -0.18 1.00 -7.73
N HIS A 81 0.73 0.09 -7.43
CA HIS A 81 1.48 -0.67 -8.43
C HIS A 81 0.87 -2.06 -8.68
N ARG A 82 -0.08 -2.48 -7.83
CA ARG A 82 -0.79 -3.74 -7.95
C ARG A 82 -2.29 -3.48 -8.06
N LEU A 83 -2.92 -4.05 -9.08
CA LEU A 83 -4.33 -3.79 -9.34
C LEU A 83 -5.29 -4.47 -8.34
N SER A 84 -4.80 -5.48 -7.60
CA SER A 84 -5.53 -6.12 -6.52
C SER A 84 -5.86 -5.15 -5.37
N THR A 85 -5.03 -4.14 -5.13
CA THR A 85 -5.14 -3.23 -3.99
C THR A 85 -6.19 -2.14 -4.23
N ILE A 86 -6.43 -1.79 -5.50
CA ILE A 86 -7.40 -0.75 -5.88
C ILE A 86 -8.77 -1.29 -6.27
N LYS A 87 -8.95 -2.62 -6.33
CA LYS A 87 -10.23 -3.23 -6.69
C LYS A 87 -11.39 -2.74 -5.80
N ASN A 88 -11.11 -2.51 -4.51
CA ASN A 88 -12.10 -2.11 -3.52
C ASN A 88 -12.12 -0.60 -3.27
N ALA A 89 -11.46 0.20 -4.10
CA ALA A 89 -11.47 1.64 -3.95
C ALA A 89 -12.86 2.21 -4.28
N ASP A 90 -13.31 3.18 -3.49
CA ASP A 90 -14.55 3.93 -3.76
C ASP A 90 -14.48 4.64 -5.12
N GLU A 91 -13.27 5.05 -5.53
CA GLU A 91 -13.01 5.68 -6.80
C GLU A 91 -11.58 5.40 -7.28
N ILE A 92 -11.44 5.07 -8.56
CA ILE A 92 -10.16 4.86 -9.24
C ILE A 92 -9.96 5.98 -10.26
N ILE A 93 -8.77 6.56 -10.26
CA ILE A 93 -8.35 7.59 -11.23
C ILE A 93 -7.16 7.05 -12.01
N VAL A 94 -7.33 6.83 -13.31
CA VAL A 94 -6.25 6.42 -14.21
C VAL A 94 -5.55 7.66 -14.74
N VAL A 95 -4.27 7.78 -14.43
CA VAL A 95 -3.43 8.92 -14.85
C VAL A 95 -2.48 8.47 -15.98
N GLY A 96 -2.39 9.28 -17.03
CA GLY A 96 -1.48 9.09 -18.15
C GLY A 96 -0.75 10.39 -18.51
N LYS A 97 -0.02 10.38 -19.63
CA LYS A 97 0.79 11.53 -20.09
C LYS A 97 0.00 12.82 -20.27
N GLU A 98 -1.24 12.71 -20.73
CA GLU A 98 -2.14 13.85 -21.01
C GLU A 98 -3.02 14.22 -19.79
N GLY A 99 -2.78 13.64 -18.61
CA GLY A 99 -3.57 13.86 -17.40
C GLY A 99 -4.49 12.68 -17.05
N ILE A 100 -5.70 12.98 -16.57
CA ILE A 100 -6.68 11.95 -16.18
C ILE A 100 -7.27 11.31 -17.44
N LEU A 101 -7.05 10.01 -17.61
CA LEU A 101 -7.56 9.22 -18.74
C LEU A 101 -8.95 8.66 -18.43
N GLU A 102 -9.12 8.10 -17.22
CA GLU A 102 -10.35 7.43 -16.81
C GLU A 102 -10.61 7.65 -15.32
N ARG A 103 -11.90 7.64 -14.95
CA ARG A 103 -12.38 7.76 -13.57
C ARG A 103 -13.63 6.93 -13.37
N GLY A 104 -13.75 6.28 -12.22
CA GLY A 104 -14.92 5.48 -11.82
C GLY A 104 -14.56 4.37 -10.85
N THR A 105 -15.53 3.52 -10.55
CA THR A 105 -15.32 2.31 -9.75
C THR A 105 -14.62 1.23 -10.58
N HIS A 106 -14.10 0.19 -9.93
CA HIS A 106 -13.52 -0.97 -10.60
C HIS A 106 -14.45 -1.57 -11.67
N GLU A 107 -15.72 -1.77 -11.33
CA GLU A 107 -16.71 -2.40 -12.21
C GLU A 107 -17.03 -1.52 -13.43
N GLU A 108 -17.24 -0.22 -13.21
CA GLU A 108 -17.47 0.75 -14.29
C GLU A 108 -16.30 0.82 -15.26
N LEU A 109 -15.07 0.82 -14.74
CA LEU A 109 -13.86 0.92 -15.54
C LEU A 109 -13.57 -0.38 -16.32
N LEU A 110 -13.88 -1.55 -15.75
CA LEU A 110 -13.84 -2.81 -16.48
C LEU A 110 -14.85 -2.85 -17.62
N ALA A 111 -16.09 -2.42 -17.38
CA ALA A 111 -17.15 -2.41 -18.38
C ALA A 111 -16.83 -1.50 -19.58
N LYS A 112 -16.07 -0.40 -19.36
CA LYS A 112 -15.61 0.50 -20.43
C LYS A 112 -14.61 -0.15 -21.39
N ASN A 113 -14.01 -1.28 -21.03
CA ASN A 113 -12.96 -1.96 -21.80
C ASN A 113 -11.80 -1.00 -22.21
N GLY A 114 -11.51 -0.03 -21.32
CA GLY A 114 -10.57 1.06 -21.53
C GLY A 114 -9.14 0.73 -21.10
N TYR A 115 -8.35 1.77 -20.79
CA TYR A 115 -7.00 1.67 -20.25
C TYR A 115 -6.97 0.85 -18.96
N TYR A 116 -7.89 1.12 -18.04
CA TYR A 116 -7.99 0.36 -16.80
C TYR A 116 -8.17 -1.15 -17.06
N ALA A 117 -9.15 -1.51 -17.89
CA ALA A 117 -9.45 -2.91 -18.21
C ALA A 117 -8.27 -3.63 -18.85
N ARG A 118 -7.55 -2.97 -19.77
CA ARG A 118 -6.34 -3.53 -20.39
C ARG A 118 -5.22 -3.76 -19.38
N MET A 119 -4.97 -2.80 -18.49
CA MET A 119 -3.98 -2.98 -17.41
C MET A 119 -4.38 -4.13 -16.49
N TYR A 120 -5.67 -4.22 -16.14
CA TYR A 120 -6.20 -5.28 -15.28
C TYR A 120 -6.02 -6.66 -15.90
N GLN A 121 -6.40 -6.83 -17.17
CA GLN A 121 -6.19 -8.08 -17.90
C GLN A 121 -4.71 -8.46 -17.98
N ALA A 122 -3.82 -7.51 -18.27
CA ALA A 122 -2.38 -7.77 -18.32
C ALA A 122 -1.83 -8.23 -16.95
N SER A 123 -2.33 -7.68 -15.85
CA SER A 123 -1.91 -8.09 -14.50
C SER A 123 -2.35 -9.50 -14.11
N LEU A 124 -3.45 -10.00 -14.68
CA LEU A 124 -3.93 -11.36 -14.43
C LEU A 124 -3.10 -12.43 -15.15
N VAL A 125 -2.45 -12.08 -16.26
CA VAL A 125 -1.60 -13.00 -17.04
C VAL A 125 -0.21 -13.17 -16.39
N LEU A 126 0.16 -12.27 -15.48
CA LEU A 126 1.47 -12.25 -14.81
C LEU A 126 1.47 -12.89 -13.41
N ASN A 127 0.35 -13.44 -12.95
CA ASN A 127 0.21 -14.16 -11.68
C ASN A 127 0.00 -15.67 -11.88
#